data_AF-A0A835BKG1-F1
#
_entry.id   AF-A0A835BKG1-F1
#
_cell.length_a   1.000
_cell.length_b   1.000
_cell.length_c   1.000
_cell.angle_alpha   90.00
_cell.angle_beta   90.00
_cell.angle_gamma   90.00
#
_symmetry.space_group_name_H-M   'P 1'
#
loop_
_entity.id
_entity.type
_entity.pdbx_description
1 polymer ?
#
loop_
_entity_poly.entity_id
_entity_poly.type
_entity_poly.pdbx_seq_one_letter_code
_entity_poly.pdbx_strand_id
1 'polypeptide(L)'
;MMLGQEPPQTTSNVGHLNKPSIWALIHWLNRHYSSIAINYRKNELEEKMLLNLHKRKWTDTLILKRFDTHSKTNEQTQNEKPNLYVKYEAVQEENELPPEKLVIANMGRHDANKYLEEHVSNLMSSNIVQALDTMLDTVVLDS
;
A
#
# COMPACT_ATOMS: atom_id res chain seq x y z
N MET A 1 20.24 -46.06 -9.12
CA MET A 1 21.26 -45.30 -9.86
C MET A 1 20.70 -45.02 -11.24
N MET A 2 20.34 -43.77 -11.56
CA MET A 2 19.91 -43.44 -12.92
C MET A 2 21.14 -43.42 -13.84
N LEU A 3 21.08 -44.25 -14.86
CA LEU A 3 22.15 -44.63 -15.77
C LEU A 3 22.24 -43.60 -16.90
N GLY A 4 23.40 -42.96 -17.06
CA GLY A 4 23.92 -42.48 -18.36
C GLY A 4 23.17 -41.38 -19.12
N GLN A 5 22.17 -40.70 -18.55
CA GLN A 5 21.61 -39.51 -19.20
C GLN A 5 22.62 -38.36 -19.06
N GLU A 6 23.18 -37.92 -20.20
CA GLU A 6 24.10 -36.79 -20.24
C GLU A 6 23.38 -35.57 -19.68
N PRO A 7 23.94 -34.90 -18.64
CA PRO A 7 23.32 -33.71 -18.09
C PRO A 7 23.21 -32.67 -19.21
N PRO A 8 22.09 -31.92 -19.28
CA PRO A 8 21.93 -30.90 -20.32
C PRO A 8 23.14 -29.96 -20.31
N GLN A 9 23.74 -29.77 -21.48
CA GLN A 9 24.95 -28.97 -21.63
C GLN A 9 24.69 -27.54 -21.16
N THR A 10 25.45 -27.09 -20.16
CA THR A 10 25.37 -25.71 -19.67
C THR A 10 26.00 -24.78 -20.71
N THR A 11 25.16 -24.13 -21.52
CA THR A 11 25.61 -23.20 -22.58
C THR A 11 25.68 -21.74 -22.13
N SER A 12 25.24 -21.41 -20.90
CA SER A 12 25.23 -20.04 -20.37
C SER A 12 25.37 -19.99 -18.85
N ASN A 13 26.00 -18.93 -18.33
CA ASN A 13 26.13 -18.65 -16.90
C ASN A 13 24.87 -18.02 -16.26
N VAL A 14 23.93 -17.52 -17.08
CA VAL A 14 22.72 -16.81 -16.60
C VAL A 14 21.73 -17.74 -15.89
N GLY A 15 21.70 -19.02 -16.25
CA GLY A 15 20.77 -20.00 -15.68
C GLY A 15 20.96 -20.28 -14.17
N HIS A 16 22.13 -19.93 -13.61
CA HIS A 16 22.45 -20.15 -12.20
C HIS A 16 22.20 -18.91 -11.30
N LEU A 17 21.68 -17.81 -11.86
CA LEU A 17 21.50 -16.56 -11.12
C LEU A 17 20.36 -16.64 -10.09
N ASN A 18 19.32 -17.42 -10.40
CA ASN A 18 18.16 -17.59 -9.51
C ASN A 18 18.28 -18.91 -8.75
N LYS A 19 18.38 -18.83 -7.42
CA LYS A 19 18.43 -20.02 -6.56
C LYS A 19 17.09 -20.75 -6.62
N PRO A 20 17.06 -22.04 -7.01
CA PRO A 20 15.80 -22.78 -7.08
C PRO A 20 15.23 -23.03 -5.69
N SER A 21 13.89 -23.07 -5.62
CA SER A 21 13.17 -23.48 -4.41
C SER A 21 13.45 -24.94 -4.07
N ILE A 22 13.48 -25.28 -2.77
CA ILE A 22 13.66 -26.64 -2.27
C ILE A 22 12.62 -27.59 -2.87
N TRP A 23 11.38 -27.12 -3.00
CA TRP A 23 10.29 -27.89 -3.60
C TRP A 23 10.55 -28.24 -5.07
N ALA A 24 11.17 -27.36 -5.85
CA ALA A 24 11.49 -27.64 -7.25
C ALA A 24 12.60 -28.70 -7.37
N LEU A 25 13.58 -28.66 -6.45
CA LEU A 25 14.65 -29.66 -6.37
C LEU A 25 14.11 -31.05 -5.99
N ILE A 26 13.19 -31.13 -5.02
CA ILE A 26 12.51 -32.39 -4.62
C ILE A 26 11.75 -32.98 -5.82
N HIS A 27 11.09 -32.13 -6.60
CA HIS A 27 10.38 -32.53 -7.81
C HIS A 27 11.29 -32.68 -9.05
N TRP A 28 12.59 -32.91 -8.87
CA TRP A 28 13.55 -33.30 -9.93
C TRP A 28 14.04 -32.20 -10.88
N LEU A 29 13.98 -30.93 -10.47
CA LEU A 29 14.74 -29.86 -11.15
C LEU A 29 16.25 -30.20 -11.14
N ASN A 30 16.93 -29.95 -12.26
CA ASN A 30 18.34 -30.34 -12.54
C ASN A 30 18.58 -31.85 -12.66
N ARG A 31 17.53 -32.66 -12.82
CA ARG A 31 17.61 -34.09 -13.11
C ARG A 31 16.73 -34.47 -14.31
N HIS A 32 15.42 -34.23 -14.21
CA HIS A 32 14.47 -34.56 -15.27
C HIS A 32 14.14 -33.36 -16.16
N TYR A 33 14.25 -32.14 -15.64
CA TYR A 33 14.00 -30.90 -16.37
C TYR A 33 14.85 -29.76 -15.81
N SER A 34 15.01 -28.70 -16.61
CA SER A 34 15.84 -27.53 -16.30
C SER A 34 14.99 -26.26 -16.20
N SER A 35 15.45 -25.28 -15.43
CA SER A 35 14.85 -23.94 -15.41
C SER A 35 15.39 -23.09 -16.55
N ILE A 36 14.51 -22.35 -17.23
CA ILE A 36 14.87 -21.41 -18.29
C ILE A 36 14.65 -19.99 -17.78
N ALA A 37 15.63 -19.11 -17.99
CA ALA A 37 15.50 -17.70 -17.67
C ALA A 37 14.59 -17.03 -18.71
N ILE A 38 13.49 -16.43 -18.25
CA ILE A 38 12.54 -15.71 -19.09
C ILE A 38 12.71 -14.22 -18.82
N ASN A 39 12.89 -13.45 -19.90
CA ASN A 39 12.90 -11.99 -19.86
C ASN A 39 11.74 -11.43 -20.69
N TYR A 40 11.26 -10.25 -20.29
CA TYR A 40 10.22 -9.53 -21.00
C TYR A 40 10.82 -8.38 -21.78
N ARG A 41 10.44 -8.23 -23.05
CA ARG A 41 10.70 -7.02 -23.82
C ARG A 41 9.62 -6.01 -23.46
N LYS A 42 10.03 -4.82 -23.02
CA LYS A 42 9.11 -3.71 -22.74
C LYS A 42 9.32 -2.64 -23.79
N ASN A 43 8.25 -2.17 -24.41
CA ASN A 43 8.28 -1.00 -25.26
C ASN A 43 7.93 0.27 -24.45
N GLU A 44 8.52 1.41 -24.79
CA GLU A 44 8.24 2.67 -24.10
C GLU A 44 6.76 3.06 -24.15
N LEU A 45 6.08 2.75 -25.27
CA LEU A 45 4.65 3.03 -25.43
C LEU A 45 3.79 2.15 -24.52
N GLU A 46 4.11 0.85 -24.42
CA GLU A 46 3.41 -0.10 -23.55
C GLU A 46 3.61 0.26 -22.09
N GLU A 47 4.83 0.66 -21.72
CA GLU A 47 5.13 1.13 -20.37
C GLU A 47 4.34 2.39 -20.02
N LYS A 48 4.31 3.40 -20.89
CA LYS A 48 3.50 4.61 -20.69
C LYS A 48 2.00 4.28 -20.59
N MET A 49 1.51 3.36 -21.42
CA MET A 49 0.12 2.91 -21.39
C MET A 49 -0.22 2.23 -20.05
N LEU A 50 0.61 1.27 -19.63
CA LEU A 50 0.40 0.51 -18.38
C LEU A 50 0.57 1.41 -17.14
N LEU A 51 1.51 2.35 -17.17
CA LEU A 51 1.68 3.34 -16.10
C LEU A 51 0.44 4.22 -15.92
N ASN A 52 -0.34 4.46 -16.97
CA ASN A 52 -1.53 5.31 -16.91
C ASN A 52 -2.82 4.54 -16.55
N LEU A 53 -2.80 3.20 -16.51
CA LEU A 53 -4.01 2.40 -16.26
C LEU A 53 -4.58 2.58 -14.84
N HIS A 54 -3.72 2.73 -13.83
CA HIS A 54 -4.11 2.81 -12.42
C HIS A 54 -4.08 4.24 -11.84
N LYS A 55 -3.64 5.22 -12.63
CA LYS A 55 -3.57 6.61 -12.18
C LYS A 55 -4.98 7.19 -12.15
N ARG A 56 -5.44 7.55 -10.95
CA ARG A 56 -6.63 8.40 -10.80
C ARG A 56 -6.36 9.71 -11.53
N LYS A 57 -7.34 10.23 -12.28
CA LYS A 57 -7.16 11.53 -12.90
C LYS A 57 -7.13 12.55 -11.76
N TRP A 58 -6.17 13.46 -11.80
CA TRP A 58 -6.12 14.56 -10.84
C TRP A 58 -7.38 15.44 -10.94
N THR A 59 -8.10 15.40 -12.06
CA THR A 59 -9.39 16.06 -12.24
C THR A 59 -10.54 15.36 -11.50
N ASP A 60 -10.42 14.07 -11.16
CA ASP A 60 -11.47 13.36 -10.41
C ASP A 60 -11.63 13.95 -9.00
N THR A 61 -10.58 14.59 -8.46
CA THR A 61 -10.64 15.32 -7.20
C THR A 61 -11.19 16.73 -7.33
N LEU A 62 -11.30 17.29 -8.54
CA LEU A 62 -11.93 18.61 -8.77
C LEU A 62 -13.46 18.54 -8.89
N ILE A 63 -14.04 17.33 -8.78
CA ILE A 63 -15.50 17.18 -8.79
C ILE A 63 -16.01 17.53 -7.40
N LEU A 64 -16.62 18.71 -7.28
CA LEU A 64 -17.18 19.20 -6.03
C LEU A 64 -18.21 18.21 -5.48
N LYS A 65 -17.93 17.63 -4.30
CA LYS A 65 -18.90 16.77 -3.62
C LYS A 65 -20.05 17.64 -3.10
N ARG A 66 -21.25 17.05 -3.02
CA ARG A 66 -22.41 17.73 -2.41
C ARG A 66 -22.09 18.09 -0.96
N PHE A 67 -22.30 19.36 -0.61
CA PHE A 67 -22.03 19.87 0.74
C PHE A 67 -22.75 19.08 1.83
N ASP A 68 -24.01 18.67 1.61
CA ASP A 68 -24.76 17.87 2.59
C ASP A 68 -24.07 16.54 2.92
N THR A 69 -23.55 15.87 1.88
CA THR A 69 -22.87 14.58 2.05
C THR A 69 -21.52 14.75 2.75
N HIS A 70 -20.78 15.80 2.40
CA HIS A 70 -19.48 16.11 3.01
C HIS A 70 -19.62 16.54 4.47
N SER A 71 -20.61 17.38 4.79
CA SER A 71 -20.95 17.77 6.18
C SER A 71 -21.32 16.54 7.01
N LYS A 72 -22.16 15.65 6.48
CA LYS A 72 -22.54 14.42 7.19
C LYS A 72 -21.35 13.50 7.45
N THR A 73 -20.45 13.35 6.48
CA THR A 73 -19.20 12.56 6.68
C THR A 73 -18.29 13.21 7.72
N ASN A 74 -18.19 14.53 7.74
CA ASN A 74 -17.42 15.26 8.75
C ASN A 74 -18.01 15.09 10.14
N GLU A 75 -19.33 15.20 10.29
CA GLU A 75 -20.04 14.98 11.56
C GLU A 75 -19.86 13.55 12.07
N GLN A 76 -20.00 12.54 11.20
CA GLN A 76 -19.74 11.15 11.55
C GLN A 76 -18.30 10.95 12.04
N THR A 77 -17.33 11.49 11.29
CA THR A 77 -15.91 11.38 11.62
C THR A 77 -15.57 12.09 12.93
N GLN A 78 -16.26 13.18 13.28
CA GLN A 78 -16.09 13.86 14.57
C GLN A 78 -16.75 13.09 15.72
N ASN A 79 -17.93 12.50 15.50
CA ASN A 79 -18.67 11.74 16.51
C ASN A 79 -17.99 10.41 16.90
N GLU A 80 -17.12 9.86 16.04
CA GLU A 80 -16.33 8.67 16.34
C GLU A 80 -15.09 8.96 17.22
N LYS A 81 -14.69 10.23 17.36
CA LYS A 81 -13.48 10.65 18.10
C LYS A 81 -13.51 10.55 19.64
N PRO A 82 -14.61 10.75 20.37
CA PRO A 82 -14.55 10.82 21.84
C PRO A 82 -14.05 9.51 22.46
N ASN A 83 -14.39 8.36 21.86
CA ASN A 83 -13.91 7.05 22.29
C ASN A 83 -12.41 6.83 22.04
N LEU A 84 -11.80 7.60 21.14
CA LEU A 84 -10.37 7.52 20.80
C LEU A 84 -9.53 8.44 21.69
N TYR A 85 -10.03 9.63 22.01
CA TYR A 85 -9.37 10.53 22.97
C TYR A 85 -9.27 9.89 24.35
N VAL A 86 -10.32 9.23 24.83
CA VAL A 86 -10.31 8.49 26.10
C VAL A 86 -9.26 7.36 26.08
N LYS A 87 -9.09 6.67 24.94
CA LYS A 87 -8.05 5.64 24.79
C LYS A 87 -6.66 6.22 24.68
N TYR A 88 -6.50 7.41 24.10
CA TYR A 88 -5.22 8.09 24.01
C TYR A 88 -4.72 8.56 25.38
N GLU A 89 -5.60 9.11 26.22
CA GLU A 89 -5.26 9.46 27.61
C GLU A 89 -4.77 8.23 28.39
N ALA A 90 -5.44 7.09 28.25
CA ALA A 90 -5.01 5.84 28.88
C ALA A 90 -3.63 5.33 28.39
N VAL A 91 -3.24 5.65 27.15
CA VAL A 91 -1.91 5.30 26.59
C VAL A 91 -0.82 6.26 27.09
N GLN A 92 -1.16 7.52 27.37
CA GLN A 92 -0.22 8.50 27.95
C GLN A 92 0.21 8.10 29.37
N GLU A 93 -0.71 7.58 30.17
CA GLU A 93 -0.40 7.03 31.50
C GLU A 93 0.49 5.77 31.44
N GLU A 94 0.43 5.01 30.34
CA GLU A 94 1.23 3.79 30.17
C GLU A 94 2.66 4.07 29.68
N ASN A 95 2.91 5.22 29.04
CA ASN A 95 4.24 5.64 28.57
C ASN A 95 5.27 5.89 29.69
N GLU A 96 4.88 5.81 30.97
CA GLU A 96 5.80 5.81 32.11
C GLU A 96 6.64 4.51 32.22
N LEU A 97 6.28 3.46 31.46
CA LEU A 97 6.97 2.17 31.45
C LEU A 97 8.18 2.15 30.48
N PRO A 98 9.17 1.27 30.72
CA PRO A 98 10.33 1.14 29.84
C PRO A 98 9.97 0.57 28.45
N PRO A 99 10.64 1.02 27.38
CA PRO A 99 10.23 0.82 25.98
C PRO A 99 10.17 -0.65 25.53
N GLU A 100 11.04 -1.50 26.08
CA GLU A 100 11.08 -2.94 25.74
C GLU A 100 9.83 -3.69 26.24
N LYS A 101 9.26 -3.25 27.38
CA LYS A 101 8.02 -3.80 27.93
C LYS A 101 6.79 -3.24 27.22
N LEU A 102 6.85 -1.98 26.78
CA LEU A 102 5.79 -1.34 25.98
C LEU A 102 5.57 -2.05 24.65
N VAL A 103 6.63 -2.46 23.96
CA VAL A 103 6.49 -3.19 22.68
C VAL A 103 5.74 -4.51 22.91
N ILE A 104 6.04 -5.23 23.98
CA ILE A 104 5.36 -6.49 24.33
C ILE A 104 3.91 -6.26 24.78
N ALA A 105 3.65 -5.22 25.59
CA ALA A 105 2.30 -4.87 26.05
C ALA A 105 1.39 -4.37 24.92
N ASN A 106 1.96 -3.67 23.93
CA ASN A 106 1.23 -3.14 22.78
C ASN A 106 1.02 -4.18 21.65
N MET A 107 1.65 -5.35 21.71
CA MET A 107 1.40 -6.42 20.72
C MET A 107 -0.06 -6.86 20.77
N GLY A 108 -0.77 -6.65 19.66
CA GLY A 108 -2.19 -7.04 19.51
C GLY A 108 -3.20 -5.99 19.98
N ARG A 109 -2.76 -4.89 20.61
CA ARG A 109 -3.62 -3.74 20.90
C ARG A 109 -3.64 -2.78 19.72
N HIS A 110 -4.81 -2.23 19.40
CA HIS A 110 -4.92 -1.22 18.35
C HIS A 110 -4.25 0.08 18.82
N ASP A 111 -3.28 0.57 18.05
CA ASP A 111 -2.56 1.81 18.35
C ASP A 111 -3.50 3.02 18.14
N ALA A 112 -4.03 3.54 19.25
CA ALA A 112 -4.96 4.66 19.25
C ALA A 112 -4.32 5.95 18.71
N ASN A 113 -3.01 6.15 18.88
CA ASN A 113 -2.33 7.35 18.38
C ASN A 113 -2.25 7.30 16.86
N LYS A 114 -1.74 6.20 16.30
CA LYS A 114 -1.65 6.02 14.85
C LYS A 114 -3.02 6.13 14.17
N TYR A 115 -4.04 5.54 14.79
CA TYR A 115 -5.41 5.64 14.29
C TYR A 115 -5.93 7.08 14.33
N LEU A 116 -5.73 7.80 15.43
CA LEU A 116 -6.14 9.20 15.55
C LEU A 116 -5.45 10.09 14.49
N GLU A 117 -4.14 9.92 14.30
CA GLU A 117 -3.35 10.64 13.29
C GLU A 117 -3.88 10.39 11.87
N GLU A 118 -4.17 9.13 11.52
CA GLU A 118 -4.75 8.77 10.22
C GLU A 118 -6.10 9.44 10.00
N HIS A 119 -6.99 9.40 10.99
CA HIS A 119 -8.31 10.02 10.91
C HIS A 119 -8.25 11.55 10.81
N VAL A 120 -7.36 12.19 11.55
CA VAL A 120 -7.15 13.65 11.47
C VAL A 120 -6.60 14.03 10.09
N SER A 121 -5.60 13.31 9.60
CA SER A 121 -5.01 13.52 8.27
C SER A 121 -6.06 13.41 7.16
N ASN A 122 -6.91 12.39 7.21
CA ASN A 122 -7.98 12.18 6.24
C ASN A 122 -9.03 13.30 6.29
N LEU A 123 -9.45 13.71 7.49
CA LEU A 123 -10.43 14.80 7.67
C LEU A 123 -9.89 16.14 7.14
N MET A 124 -8.65 16.48 7.47
CA MET A 124 -8.01 17.71 6.98
C MET A 124 -7.87 17.69 5.46
N SER A 125 -7.39 16.58 4.90
CA SER A 125 -7.23 16.43 3.45
C SER A 125 -8.57 16.61 2.71
N SER A 126 -9.65 16.00 3.21
CA SER A 126 -11.00 16.12 2.64
C SER A 126 -11.53 17.55 2.68
N ASN A 127 -11.28 18.27 3.77
CA ASN A 127 -11.78 19.64 3.94
C ASN A 127 -10.98 20.65 3.11
N ILE A 128 -9.65 20.48 3.04
CA ILE A 128 -8.78 21.34 2.23
C ILE A 128 -9.11 21.20 0.75
N VAL A 129 -9.26 19.96 0.25
CA VAL A 129 -9.64 19.72 -1.15
C VAL A 129 -11.00 20.34 -1.46
N GLN A 130 -12.01 20.11 -0.62
CA GLN A 130 -13.35 20.70 -0.83
C GLN A 130 -13.29 22.24 -0.85
N ALA A 131 -12.52 22.87 0.04
CA ALA A 131 -12.38 24.32 0.06
C ALA A 131 -11.68 24.85 -1.22
N LEU A 132 -10.60 24.20 -1.64
CA LEU A 132 -9.90 24.57 -2.88
C LEU A 132 -10.78 24.37 -4.12
N ASP A 133 -11.54 23.28 -4.18
CA ASP A 133 -12.49 23.03 -5.26
C ASP A 133 -13.53 24.14 -5.36
N THR A 134 -14.11 24.57 -4.22
CA THR A 134 -15.07 25.69 -4.23
C THR A 134 -14.47 26.99 -4.74
N MET A 135 -13.23 27.31 -4.34
CA MET A 135 -12.55 28.53 -4.79
C MET A 135 -12.19 28.47 -6.28
N LEU A 136 -11.77 27.31 -6.77
CA LEU A 136 -11.47 27.11 -8.19
C LEU A 136 -12.74 27.16 -9.03
N ASP A 137 -13.83 26.54 -8.58
CA ASP A 137 -15.12 26.52 -9.28
C ASP A 137 -15.65 27.94 -9.50
N THR A 138 -15.57 28.80 -8.47
CA THR A 138 -15.97 30.22 -8.61
C THR A 138 -15.12 30.98 -9.63
N VAL A 139 -13.82 30.71 -9.74
CA VAL A 139 -12.96 31.44 -10.69
C VAL A 139 -13.13 30.92 -12.11
N VAL A 140 -13.29 29.61 -12.29
CA VAL A 140 -13.35 28.96 -13.62
C VAL A 140 -14.74 29.04 -14.24
N LEU A 141 -15.83 29.00 -13.46
CA LEU A 141 -17.20 29.07 -13.98
C LEU A 141 -17.77 30.50 -14.06
N ASP A 142 -17.25 31.46 -13.30
CA ASP A 142 -17.66 32.88 -13.40
C ASP A 142 -16.86 33.67 -14.48
N SER A 143 -16.02 32.99 -15.27
CA SER A 143 -15.29 33.53 -16.44
C SER A 143 -15.97 33.20 -17.76
#